data_AF-A0A2V6CIB4-F1
#
_entry.id   AF-A0A2V6CIB4-F1
#
_cell.length_a   1.000
_cell.length_b   1.000
_cell.length_c   1.000
_cell.angle_alpha   90.00
_cell.angle_beta   90.00
_cell.angle_gamma   90.00
#
_symmetry.space_group_name_H-M   'P 1'
#
loop_
_entity.id
_entity.type
_entity.pdbx_description
1 polymer ?
#
loop_
_entity_poly.entity_id
_entity_poly.type
_entity_poly.pdbx_seq_one_letter_code
_entity_poly.pdbx_strand_id
1 'polypeptide(L)'
;MELISPAHVSDEEKLRILRRLDQFRHWHSLDDRRYCLVCGKIITGHQIRLLGGTRGNGPLRVICPTERCHSIPMDWVLPTAEVLADITMKKAAHADAHAIRQDRDAQKNQRVRPCAN
;
A
#
# COMPACT_ATOMS: atom_id res chain seq x y z
N MET A 1 6.31 23.64 -4.54
CA MET A 1 5.59 22.35 -4.67
C MET A 1 4.86 22.13 -3.37
N GLU A 2 3.63 22.61 -3.27
CA GLU A 2 2.77 22.36 -2.11
C GLU A 2 2.13 20.99 -2.27
N LEU A 3 2.45 20.08 -1.36
CA LEU A 3 1.72 18.84 -1.16
C LEU A 3 0.40 19.24 -0.48
N ILE A 4 -0.63 19.52 -1.28
CA ILE A 4 -1.97 19.75 -0.77
C ILE A 4 -2.41 18.44 -0.11
N SER A 5 -2.63 18.51 1.20
CA SER A 5 -3.14 17.45 2.05
C SER A 5 -4.39 16.81 1.40
N PRO A 6 -4.62 15.49 1.53
CA PRO A 6 -5.81 14.80 1.04
C PRO A 6 -7.06 15.15 1.89
N ALA A 7 -7.27 16.43 2.15
CA ALA A 7 -8.29 16.94 3.01
C ALA A 7 -9.65 16.87 2.30
N HIS A 8 -10.52 16.01 2.83
CA HIS A 8 -11.98 16.00 2.69
C HIS A 8 -12.63 15.22 1.53
N VAL A 9 -12.01 14.16 1.01
CA VAL A 9 -12.80 13.16 0.28
C VAL A 9 -13.33 12.15 1.30
N SER A 10 -14.64 12.11 1.51
CA SER A 10 -15.27 11.09 2.36
C SER A 10 -15.06 9.69 1.78
N ASP A 11 -15.14 8.66 2.62
CA ASP A 11 -14.98 7.28 2.16
C ASP A 11 -16.02 6.90 1.09
N GLU A 12 -17.25 7.39 1.23
CA GLU A 12 -18.32 7.21 0.24
C GLU A 12 -17.97 7.87 -1.11
N GLU A 13 -17.49 9.11 -1.09
CA GLU A 13 -17.07 9.81 -2.30
C GLU A 13 -15.85 9.14 -2.94
N LYS A 14 -14.91 8.66 -2.12
CA LYS A 14 -13.74 7.90 -2.58
C LYS A 14 -14.17 6.61 -3.28
N LEU A 15 -15.09 5.86 -2.69
CA LEU A 15 -15.64 4.64 -3.26
C LEU A 15 -16.35 4.93 -4.59
N ARG A 16 -17.14 6.01 -4.66
CA ARG A 16 -17.81 6.45 -5.89
C ARG A 16 -16.80 6.79 -6.99
N ILE A 17 -15.72 7.48 -6.65
CA ILE A 17 -14.63 7.79 -7.60
C ILE A 17 -13.94 6.53 -8.08
N LEU A 18 -13.61 5.59 -7.18
CA LEU A 18 -13.00 4.31 -7.55
C LEU A 18 -13.89 3.51 -8.51
N ARG A 19 -15.18 3.39 -8.20
CA ARG A 19 -16.18 2.73 -9.07
C ARG A 19 -16.25 3.38 -10.45
N ARG A 20 -16.15 4.71 -10.53
CA ARG A 20 -16.21 5.46 -11.79
C ARG A 20 -14.95 5.31 -12.65
N LEU A 21 -13.77 5.28 -12.02
CA LEU A 21 -12.48 5.30 -12.71
C LEU A 21 -11.90 3.89 -12.99
N ASP A 22 -12.25 2.89 -12.18
CA ASP A 22 -11.89 1.48 -12.41
C ASP A 22 -13.12 0.70 -12.90
N GLN A 23 -13.50 0.93 -14.17
CA GLN A 23 -14.73 0.38 -14.76
C GLN A 23 -14.64 -1.12 -15.06
N PHE A 24 -13.42 -1.66 -15.14
CA PHE A 24 -13.20 -3.07 -15.50
C PHE A 24 -13.36 -4.00 -14.30
N ARG A 25 -13.11 -3.49 -13.09
CA ARG A 25 -13.14 -4.27 -11.84
C ARG A 25 -13.87 -3.49 -10.77
N HIS A 26 -15.12 -3.88 -10.52
CA HIS A 26 -15.99 -3.18 -9.58
C HIS A 26 -15.43 -3.18 -8.15
N TRP A 27 -15.40 -2.00 -7.56
CA TRP A 27 -15.13 -1.78 -6.13
C TRP A 27 -16.44 -1.85 -5.36
N HIS A 28 -16.62 -2.84 -4.50
CA HIS A 28 -17.80 -2.99 -3.65
C HIS A 28 -17.61 -2.23 -2.34
N SER A 29 -16.42 -2.31 -1.75
CA SER A 29 -15.98 -1.59 -0.56
C SER A 29 -14.59 -0.98 -0.77
N LEU A 30 -14.19 -0.02 0.07
CA LEU A 30 -12.79 0.42 0.17
C LEU A 30 -11.86 -0.65 0.77
N ASP A 31 -12.42 -1.71 1.37
CA ASP A 31 -11.70 -2.89 1.85
C ASP A 31 -11.33 -3.86 0.73
N ASP A 32 -11.94 -3.72 -0.44
CA ASP A 32 -11.63 -4.55 -1.60
C ASP A 32 -10.13 -4.47 -1.88
N ARG A 33 -9.56 -5.62 -2.23
CA ARG A 33 -8.13 -5.74 -2.51
C ARG A 33 -7.88 -5.78 -4.01
N ARG A 34 -6.77 -5.17 -4.41
CA ARG A 34 -6.20 -5.30 -5.74
C ARG A 34 -4.73 -5.63 -5.66
N TYR A 35 -4.24 -6.44 -6.59
CA TYR A 35 -2.83 -6.68 -6.79
C TYR A 35 -2.31 -5.76 -7.89
N CYS A 36 -1.32 -4.94 -7.55
CA CYS A 36 -0.66 -4.07 -8.52
C CYS A 36 0.42 -4.86 -9.26
N LEU A 37 0.27 -5.03 -10.58
CA LEU A 37 1.23 -5.75 -11.42
C LEU A 37 2.59 -5.04 -11.54
N VAL A 38 2.63 -3.72 -11.34
CA VAL A 38 3.87 -2.93 -11.47
C VAL A 38 4.78 -3.05 -10.25
N CYS A 39 4.23 -2.92 -9.04
CA CYS A 39 5.02 -2.96 -7.81
C CYS A 39 4.88 -4.27 -7.01
N GLY A 40 4.03 -5.19 -7.46
CA GLY A 40 3.82 -6.50 -6.85
C GLY A 40 3.19 -6.46 -5.46
N LYS A 41 2.48 -5.38 -5.11
CA LYS A 41 1.87 -5.21 -3.78
C LYS A 41 0.35 -5.30 -3.83
N ILE A 42 -0.23 -5.82 -2.75
CA ILE A 42 -1.68 -5.71 -2.49
C ILE A 42 -1.97 -4.32 -1.98
N ILE A 43 -2.97 -3.69 -2.58
CA ILE A 43 -3.47 -2.36 -2.24
C ILE A 43 -4.96 -2.45 -1.95
N THR A 44 -5.45 -1.57 -1.07
CA THR A 44 -6.88 -1.41 -0.78
C THR A 44 -7.40 -0.07 -1.28
N GLY A 45 -8.72 0.06 -1.40
CA GLY A 45 -9.39 1.31 -1.76
C GLY A 45 -9.03 2.44 -0.80
N HIS A 46 -8.89 2.13 0.50
CA HIS A 46 -8.42 3.07 1.51
C HIS A 46 -7.03 3.65 1.19
N GLN A 47 -6.12 2.85 0.67
CA GLN A 47 -4.74 3.27 0.41
C GLN A 47 -4.58 4.02 -0.92
N ILE A 48 -5.42 3.72 -1.92
CA ILE A 48 -5.32 4.34 -3.24
C ILE A 48 -5.34 5.86 -3.13
N ARG A 49 -4.42 6.51 -3.85
CA ARG A 49 -4.27 7.95 -3.86
C ARG A 49 -5.09 8.54 -5.00
N LEU A 50 -5.82 9.61 -4.68
CA LEU A 50 -6.53 10.44 -5.65
C LEU A 50 -5.64 11.64 -6.01
N LEU A 51 -5.46 11.90 -7.30
CA LEU A 51 -4.73 13.05 -7.82
C LEU A 51 -5.61 13.87 -8.76
N GLY A 52 -5.53 15.19 -8.66
CA GLY A 52 -6.28 16.15 -9.50
C GLY A 52 -7.72 16.41 -9.04
N GLY A 53 -8.40 17.33 -9.73
CA GLY A 53 -9.87 17.45 -9.66
C GLY A 53 -10.50 18.39 -8.63
N THR A 54 -9.77 19.05 -7.72
CA THR A 54 -10.43 19.91 -6.70
C THR A 54 -10.19 21.42 -6.83
N ARG A 55 -9.15 21.89 -7.54
CA ARG A 55 -8.90 23.35 -7.78
C ARG A 55 -8.18 23.71 -9.10
N GLY A 56 -8.50 23.03 -10.21
CA GLY A 56 -7.89 23.26 -11.55
C GLY A 56 -6.48 22.65 -11.66
N ASN A 57 -6.03 21.95 -12.70
CA ASN A 57 -6.34 22.05 -14.12
C ASN A 57 -6.11 20.70 -14.83
N GLY A 58 -6.43 19.57 -14.19
CA GLY A 58 -6.14 18.23 -14.72
C GLY A 58 -7.22 17.19 -14.36
N PRO A 59 -7.36 16.13 -15.19
CA PRO A 59 -8.36 15.09 -14.96
C PRO A 59 -8.11 14.39 -13.62
N LEU A 60 -9.18 14.03 -12.92
CA LEU A 60 -9.13 13.22 -11.72
C LEU A 60 -8.54 11.84 -12.05
N ARG A 61 -7.54 11.41 -11.28
CA ARG A 61 -6.83 10.14 -11.46
C ARG A 61 -6.74 9.39 -10.13
N VAL A 62 -6.74 8.07 -10.22
CA VAL A 62 -6.42 7.16 -9.12
C VAL A 62 -5.07 6.53 -9.42
N ILE A 63 -4.16 6.51 -8.43
CA ILE A 63 -2.82 5.94 -8.58
C ILE A 63 -2.46 5.04 -7.41
N CYS A 64 -1.48 4.16 -7.62
CA CYS A 64 -0.98 3.28 -6.58
C CYS A 64 -0.46 4.06 -5.35
N PRO A 65 -0.73 3.58 -4.12
CA PRO A 65 -0.17 4.17 -2.90
C PRO A 65 1.35 4.06 -2.83
N THR A 66 1.95 3.11 -3.52
CA THR A 66 3.39 2.84 -3.41
C THR A 66 4.19 4.01 -3.98
N GLU A 67 5.19 4.47 -3.23
CA GLU A 67 6.10 5.51 -3.70
C GLU A 67 6.75 5.13 -5.03
N ARG A 68 6.84 6.10 -5.95
CA ARG A 68 7.40 5.94 -7.29
C ARG A 68 6.72 4.88 -8.17
N CYS A 69 5.58 4.32 -7.74
CA CYS A 69 4.76 3.47 -8.58
C CYS A 69 3.73 4.34 -9.32
N HIS A 70 3.78 4.28 -10.64
CA HIS A 70 2.89 5.04 -11.53
C HIS A 70 1.74 4.19 -12.07
N SER A 71 1.44 3.06 -11.41
CA SER A 71 0.41 2.16 -11.90
C SER A 71 -0.98 2.77 -11.79
N ILE A 72 -1.78 2.44 -12.80
CA ILE A 72 -3.15 2.92 -13.01
C ILE A 72 -4.13 1.74 -12.87
N PRO A 73 -5.46 1.96 -12.84
CA PRO A 73 -6.44 0.89 -12.68
C PRO A 73 -6.28 -0.30 -13.63
N MET A 74 -5.75 -0.07 -14.84
CA MET A 74 -5.48 -1.15 -15.78
C MET A 74 -4.47 -2.18 -15.27
N ASP A 75 -3.53 -1.75 -14.44
CA ASP A 75 -2.47 -2.58 -13.88
C ASP A 75 -2.89 -3.31 -12.59
N TRP A 76 -4.15 -3.14 -12.17
CA TRP A 76 -4.66 -3.66 -10.91
C TRP A 76 -5.58 -4.84 -11.18
N VAL A 77 -5.22 -6.01 -10.69
CA VAL A 77 -6.00 -7.24 -10.87
C VAL A 77 -6.59 -7.71 -9.55
N LEU A 78 -7.62 -8.56 -9.63
CA LEU A 78 -8.08 -9.28 -8.44
C LEU A 78 -6.97 -10.22 -7.99
N PRO A 79 -6.55 -10.17 -6.72
CA PRO A 79 -5.56 -11.10 -6.23
C PRO A 79 -6.13 -12.52 -6.23
N THR A 80 -5.40 -13.47 -6.81
CA THR A 80 -5.74 -14.88 -6.75
C THR A 80 -5.33 -15.47 -5.39
N ALA A 81 -5.89 -16.63 -5.03
CA ALA A 81 -5.51 -17.33 -3.81
C ALA A 81 -4.01 -17.61 -3.75
N GLU A 82 -3.40 -17.96 -4.88
CA GLU A 82 -1.96 -18.21 -5.02
C GLU A 82 -1.14 -16.95 -4.72
N VAL A 83 -1.48 -15.81 -5.32
CA VAL A 83 -0.79 -14.53 -5.08
C VAL A 83 -0.94 -14.11 -3.61
N LEU A 84 -2.10 -14.33 -3.00
CA LEU A 84 -2.30 -14.06 -1.57
C LEU A 84 -1.40 -14.96 -0.71
N ALA A 85 -1.35 -16.26 -1.00
CA ALA A 85 -0.51 -17.22 -0.29
C ALA A 85 0.98 -16.82 -0.38
N ASP A 86 1.49 -16.57 -1.58
CA ASP A 86 2.88 -16.16 -1.80
C ASP A 86 3.27 -14.91 -1.00
N ILE A 87 2.39 -13.91 -0.98
CA ILE A 87 2.62 -12.66 -0.23
C ILE A 87 2.61 -12.93 1.27
N THR A 88 1.72 -13.79 1.77
CA THR A 88 1.69 -14.14 3.20
C THR A 88 2.97 -14.88 3.62
N MET A 89 3.43 -15.83 2.81
CA MET A 89 4.66 -16.59 3.10
C MET A 89 5.89 -15.68 3.09
N LYS A 90 6.02 -14.79 2.10
CA LYS A 90 7.11 -13.81 2.05
C LYS A 90 7.11 -12.85 3.24
N LYS A 91 5.92 -12.43 3.71
CA LYS A 91 5.79 -11.58 4.90
C LYS A 91 6.22 -12.30 6.18
N ALA A 92 5.83 -13.56 6.35
CA ALA A 92 6.25 -14.37 7.49
C ALA A 92 7.78 -14.51 7.53
N ALA A 93 8.38 -14.91 6.41
CA ALA A 93 9.84 -15.06 6.31
C ALA A 93 10.60 -13.76 6.61
N HIS A 94 10.08 -12.60 6.16
CA HIS A 94 10.67 -11.30 6.48
C HIS A 94 10.57 -10.95 7.98
N ALA A 95 9.44 -11.29 8.63
CA ALA A 95 9.26 -11.07 10.06
C ALA A 95 10.24 -11.94 10.88
N ASP A 96 10.39 -13.21 10.51
CA ASP A 96 11.32 -14.13 11.16
C ASP A 96 12.77 -13.65 11.03
N ALA A 97 13.19 -13.27 9.81
CA ALA A 97 14.52 -12.73 9.57
C ALA A 97 14.79 -11.43 10.36
N HIS A 98 13.78 -10.57 10.51
CA HIS A 98 13.88 -9.36 11.30
C HIS A 98 14.01 -9.67 12.81
N ALA A 99 13.22 -10.61 13.34
CA ALA A 99 13.31 -11.04 14.73
C ALA A 99 14.69 -11.64 15.05
N ILE A 100 15.20 -12.53 14.21
CA ILE A 100 16.55 -13.12 14.37
C ILE A 100 17.63 -12.03 14.40
N ARG A 101 17.51 -11.01 13.54
CA ARG A 101 18.45 -9.89 13.52
C ARG A 101 18.39 -9.09 14.81
N GLN A 102 17.19 -8.78 15.31
CA GLN A 102 17.00 -8.02 16.54
C GLN A 102 17.56 -8.75 17.76
N ASP A 103 17.34 -10.06 17.86
CA ASP A 103 17.87 -10.88 18.96
C ASP A 103 19.40 -10.88 18.96
N ARG A 104 20.01 -11.02 17.78
CA ARG A 104 21.47 -10.96 17.64
C ARG A 104 22.02 -9.58 18.05
N ASP A 105 21.36 -8.50 17.62
CA ASP A 105 21.77 -7.14 17.96
C ASP A 105 21.60 -6.86 19.46
N ALA A 106 20.54 -7.38 20.09
CA ALA A 106 20.31 -7.31 21.54
C ALA A 106 21.39 -8.09 22.32
N GLN A 107 21.72 -9.32 21.91
CA GLN A 107 22.75 -10.13 22.53
C GLN A 107 24.14 -9.48 22.43
N LYS A 108 24.45 -8.85 21.30
CA LYS A 108 25.68 -8.07 21.12
C LYS A 108 25.71 -6.88 22.06
N ASN A 109 24.62 -6.13 22.18
CA ASN A 109 24.53 -4.97 23.06
C ASN A 109 24.67 -5.37 24.55
N GLN A 110 24.16 -6.55 24.93
CA GLN A 110 24.28 -7.08 26.30
C GLN A 110 25.72 -7.49 26.64
N ARG A 111 26.50 -7.98 25.66
CA ARG A 111 27.93 -8.29 25.82
C ARG A 111 28.85 -7.06 25.92
N VAL A 112 28.38 -5.88 25.49
CA VAL A 112 29.18 -4.63 25.50
C VAL A 112 28.89 -3.77 26.74
N ARG A 113 27.96 -4.17 27.61
CA ARG A 113 27.76 -3.49 28.91
C ARG A 113 29.06 -3.58 29.72
N PRO A 114 29.75 -2.46 30.01
CA PRO A 114 30.95 -2.51 30.84
C PRO A 114 30.52 -2.89 32.26
N CYS A 115 31.34 -3.71 32.93
CA CYS A 115 31.28 -3.84 34.38
C CYS A 115 31.42 -2.43 34.97
N ALA A 116 30.32 -1.85 35.43
CA ALA A 116 30.36 -0.61 36.20
C ALA A 116 31.01 -0.95 37.55
N ASN A 117 32.09 -0.23 37.83
CA ASN A 117 32.96 -0.35 38.99
C ASN A 117 32.27 0.15 40.27
#